data_AF-A0A7C2IVW0-F1
#
_entry.id   AF-A0A7C2IVW0-F1
#
_cell.length_a   1.000
_cell.length_b   1.000
_cell.length_c   1.000
_cell.angle_alpha   90.00
_cell.angle_beta   90.00
_cell.angle_gamma   90.00
#
_symmetry.space_group_name_H-M   'P 1'
#
loop_
_entity.id
_entity.type
_entity.pdbx_description
1 polymer ?
#
loop_
_entity_poly.entity_id
_entity_poly.type
_entity_poly.pdbx_seq_one_letter_code
_entity_poly.pdbx_strand_id
1 'polypeptide(L)'
;HRTLTVCEKFGGLVGPPGNPEGPDEELIELTGETPERVSAHVDRLELAEALAAVWQPVSRANKYLDETAPWNLGKDPAKRERFNTVIYNVLEVYRFVTVLLGPFMPGFPERVWPQLGIADRPELHTFASLTWGKFPPGVKVQRGAPLFPRIEVGK
;
A
#
# COMPACT_ATOMS: atom_id res chain seq x y z
N HIS A 1 -0.19 3.02 -8.79
CA HIS A 1 -0.76 3.70 -9.98
C HIS A 1 -2.27 3.51 -10.10
N ARG A 2 -2.79 2.27 -10.19
CA ARG A 2 -4.25 1.99 -10.20
C ARG A 2 -5.00 2.59 -9.01
N THR A 3 -4.54 2.31 -7.78
CA THR A 3 -5.16 2.83 -6.54
C THR A 3 -5.19 4.35 -6.50
N LEU A 4 -4.06 5.01 -6.81
CA LEU A 4 -3.97 6.47 -6.85
C LEU A 4 -4.95 7.06 -7.87
N THR A 5 -5.08 6.45 -9.05
CA THR A 5 -6.04 6.89 -10.08
C THR A 5 -7.48 6.80 -9.59
N VAL A 6 -7.83 5.72 -8.87
CA VAL A 6 -9.17 5.57 -8.27
C VAL A 6 -9.37 6.63 -7.17
N CYS A 7 -8.39 6.82 -6.28
CA CYS A 7 -8.47 7.81 -5.20
C CYS A 7 -8.67 9.22 -5.76
N GLU A 8 -7.86 9.64 -6.74
CA GLU A 8 -7.96 10.96 -7.37
C GLU A 8 -9.33 11.19 -8.01
N LYS A 9 -9.89 10.17 -8.67
CA LYS A 9 -11.24 10.24 -9.26
C LYS A 9 -12.34 10.54 -8.23
N PHE A 10 -12.12 10.19 -6.96
CA PHE A 10 -13.07 10.39 -5.87
C PHE A 10 -12.62 11.47 -4.87
N GLY A 11 -11.77 12.40 -5.30
CA GLY A 11 -11.38 13.59 -4.54
C GLY A 11 -10.06 13.48 -3.78
N GLY A 12 -9.36 12.35 -3.89
CA GLY A 12 -8.04 12.11 -3.29
C GLY A 12 -8.03 11.98 -1.76
N LEU A 13 -9.15 12.24 -1.10
CA LEU A 13 -9.32 12.08 0.34
C LEU A 13 -9.84 10.68 0.66
N VAL A 14 -9.15 10.00 1.56
CA VAL A 14 -9.53 8.67 2.02
C VAL A 14 -10.08 8.80 3.43
N GLY A 15 -11.36 8.48 3.62
CA GLY A 15 -11.99 8.52 4.94
C GLY A 15 -11.44 7.42 5.87
N PRO A 16 -11.86 7.42 7.14
CA PRO A 16 -11.54 6.31 8.04
C PRO A 16 -12.12 5.00 7.49
N PRO A 17 -11.43 3.86 7.70
CA PRO A 17 -11.97 2.56 7.36
C PRO A 17 -13.15 2.21 8.28
N GLY A 18 -14.14 1.50 7.74
CA GLY A 18 -15.15 0.80 8.53
C GLY A 18 -14.64 -0.57 9.02
N ASN A 19 -15.55 -1.44 9.44
CA ASN A 19 -15.21 -2.79 9.87
C ASN A 19 -14.63 -3.63 8.70
N PRO A 20 -13.63 -4.49 8.96
CA PRO A 20 -13.17 -5.47 7.99
C PRO A 20 -14.31 -6.39 7.54
N GLU A 21 -14.35 -6.70 6.24
CA GLU A 21 -15.28 -7.69 5.68
C GLU A 21 -14.66 -8.48 4.53
N GLY A 22 -15.12 -9.72 4.36
CA GLY A 22 -14.76 -10.58 3.23
C GLY A 22 -13.24 -10.72 3.04
N PRO A 23 -12.66 -10.30 1.91
CA PRO A 23 -11.24 -10.48 1.62
C PRO A 23 -10.30 -9.55 2.41
N ASP A 24 -10.81 -8.72 3.32
CA ASP A 24 -10.02 -7.76 4.10
C ASP A 24 -9.08 -8.44 5.08
N GLU A 25 -9.60 -9.38 5.89
CA GLU A 25 -8.86 -10.02 6.98
C GLU A 25 -7.60 -10.72 6.45
N GLU A 26 -7.73 -11.47 5.35
CA GLU A 26 -6.60 -12.13 4.70
C GLU A 26 -5.51 -11.14 4.25
N LEU A 27 -5.90 -9.96 3.74
CA LEU A 27 -4.94 -8.92 3.35
C LEU A 27 -4.26 -8.29 4.57
N ILE A 28 -5.04 -8.03 5.63
CA ILE A 28 -4.58 -7.46 6.91
C ILE A 28 -3.55 -8.39 7.54
N GLU A 29 -3.90 -9.67 7.70
CA GLU A 29 -3.06 -10.69 8.33
C GLU A 29 -1.77 -10.91 7.54
N LEU A 30 -1.87 -11.16 6.23
CA LEU A 30 -0.69 -11.35 5.37
C LEU A 30 0.28 -10.18 5.48
N THR A 31 -0.24 -8.96 5.44
CA THR A 31 0.60 -7.76 5.50
C THR A 31 1.20 -7.57 6.89
N GLY A 32 0.43 -7.85 7.95
CA GLY A 32 0.87 -7.77 9.34
C GLY A 32 1.99 -8.75 9.69
N GLU A 33 1.98 -9.94 9.07
CA GLU A 33 3.02 -10.97 9.26
C GLU A 33 4.28 -10.74 8.40
N THR A 34 4.17 -9.94 7.34
CA THR A 34 5.28 -9.74 6.37
C THR A 34 6.57 -9.20 7.01
N PRO A 35 6.55 -8.22 7.95
CA PRO A 35 7.77 -7.72 8.58
C PRO A 35 8.59 -8.81 9.27
N GLU A 36 7.94 -9.73 9.97
CA GLU A 36 8.61 -10.86 10.65
C GLU A 36 9.20 -11.84 9.64
N ARG A 37 8.46 -12.17 8.58
CA ARG A 37 8.96 -13.03 7.49
C ARG A 37 10.19 -12.43 6.82
N VAL A 38 10.16 -11.14 6.50
CA VAL A 38 11.29 -10.42 5.91
C VAL A 38 12.49 -10.44 6.85
N SER A 39 12.31 -10.13 8.14
CA SER A 39 13.38 -10.16 9.14
C SER A 39 14.02 -11.55 9.22
N ALA A 40 13.22 -12.62 9.28
CA ALA A 40 13.72 -13.99 9.38
C ALA A 40 14.57 -14.41 8.16
N HIS A 41 14.21 -13.97 6.95
CA HIS A 41 15.03 -14.22 5.76
C HIS A 41 16.31 -13.38 5.75
N VAL A 42 16.24 -12.11 6.18
CA VAL A 42 17.42 -11.23 6.28
C VAL A 42 18.43 -11.77 7.28
N ASP A 43 17.97 -12.26 8.44
CA ASP A 43 18.83 -12.87 9.48
C ASP A 43 19.58 -14.11 8.98
N ARG A 44 19.01 -14.83 7.99
CA ARG A 44 19.63 -15.98 7.32
C ARG A 44 20.39 -15.61 6.04
N LEU A 45 20.50 -14.32 5.70
CA LEU A 45 21.13 -13.82 4.48
C LEU A 45 20.41 -14.27 3.18
N GLU A 46 19.14 -14.63 3.26
CA GLU A 46 18.29 -15.06 2.15
C GLU A 46 17.61 -13.86 1.48
N LEU A 47 18.39 -12.92 0.94
CA LEU A 47 17.87 -11.63 0.45
C LEU A 47 16.84 -11.76 -0.70
N ALA A 48 16.98 -12.78 -1.55
CA ALA A 48 16.02 -13.06 -2.61
C ALA A 48 14.65 -13.45 -2.05
N GLU A 49 14.63 -14.28 -1.01
CA GLU A 49 13.39 -14.71 -0.34
C GLU A 49 12.78 -13.58 0.49
N ALA A 50 13.62 -12.77 1.15
CA ALA A 50 13.16 -11.55 1.82
C ALA A 50 12.43 -10.62 0.85
N LEU A 51 13.01 -10.38 -0.33
CA LEU A 51 12.39 -9.56 -1.36
C LEU A 51 11.12 -10.21 -1.93
N ALA A 52 11.10 -11.54 -2.11
CA ALA A 52 9.92 -12.27 -2.53
C ALA A 52 8.78 -12.13 -1.52
N ALA A 53 9.07 -12.18 -0.21
CA ALA A 53 8.09 -11.96 0.85
C ALA A 53 7.48 -10.55 0.78
N VAL A 54 8.28 -9.51 0.51
CA VAL A 54 7.77 -8.14 0.32
C VAL A 54 6.80 -8.02 -0.86
N TRP A 55 6.97 -8.83 -1.90
CA TRP A 55 6.06 -8.82 -3.06
C TRP A 55 4.73 -9.55 -2.83
N GLN A 56 4.61 -10.38 -1.78
CA GLN A 56 3.38 -11.10 -1.49
C GLN A 56 2.20 -10.15 -1.17
N PRO A 57 2.32 -9.18 -0.23
CA PRO A 57 1.26 -8.20 0.01
C PRO A 57 0.90 -7.36 -1.22
N VAL A 58 1.87 -7.02 -2.07
CA VAL A 58 1.61 -6.27 -3.31
C VAL A 58 0.73 -7.07 -4.25
N SER A 59 1.05 -8.35 -4.44
CA SER A 59 0.29 -9.26 -5.30
C SER A 59 -1.12 -9.47 -4.74
N ARG A 60 -1.24 -9.66 -3.43
CA ARG A 60 -2.53 -9.79 -2.75
C ARG A 60 -3.37 -8.52 -2.81
N ALA A 61 -2.77 -7.34 -2.66
CA ALA A 61 -3.45 -6.05 -2.80
C ALA A 61 -3.96 -5.80 -4.22
N ASN A 62 -3.24 -6.25 -5.26
CA ASN A 62 -3.76 -6.19 -6.62
C ASN A 62 -4.99 -7.08 -6.80
N LYS A 63 -4.93 -8.33 -6.32
CA LYS A 63 -6.09 -9.24 -6.35
C LYS A 63 -7.25 -8.69 -5.54
N TYR A 64 -6.97 -8.12 -4.37
CA TYR A 64 -7.94 -7.47 -3.49
C TYR A 64 -8.70 -6.35 -4.20
N LEU A 65 -7.99 -5.49 -4.94
CA LEU A 65 -8.61 -4.43 -5.74
C LEU A 65 -9.55 -5.00 -6.82
N ASP A 66 -9.19 -6.11 -7.44
CA ASP A 66 -10.03 -6.76 -8.45
C ASP A 66 -11.27 -7.40 -7.83
N GLU A 67 -11.15 -8.05 -6.66
CA GLU A 67 -12.25 -8.65 -5.91
C GLU A 67 -13.24 -7.61 -5.37
N THR A 68 -12.73 -6.49 -4.87
CA THR A 68 -13.55 -5.44 -4.22
C THR A 68 -14.07 -4.38 -5.19
N ALA A 69 -13.45 -4.27 -6.38
CA ALA A 69 -13.83 -3.38 -7.46
C ALA A 69 -14.17 -1.94 -6.98
N PRO A 70 -13.24 -1.21 -6.32
CA PRO A 70 -13.54 0.08 -5.70
C PRO A 70 -14.00 1.16 -6.69
N TRP A 71 -13.69 1.01 -7.99
CA TRP A 71 -14.21 1.87 -9.05
C TRP A 71 -15.74 1.77 -9.23
N ASN A 72 -16.36 0.68 -8.80
CA ASN A 72 -17.81 0.54 -8.73
C ASN A 72 -18.34 1.06 -7.40
N LEU A 73 -17.67 0.76 -6.29
CA LEU A 73 -18.06 1.24 -4.95
C LEU A 73 -18.11 2.77 -4.88
N GLY A 74 -17.10 3.46 -5.41
CA GLY A 74 -17.03 4.93 -5.35
C GLY A 74 -18.12 5.65 -6.14
N LYS A 75 -18.84 4.97 -7.04
CA LYS A 75 -19.97 5.54 -7.79
C LYS A 75 -21.27 5.58 -6.98
N ASP A 76 -21.36 4.78 -5.91
CA ASP A 76 -22.55 4.64 -5.09
C ASP A 76 -22.31 5.31 -3.72
N PRO A 77 -23.02 6.41 -3.41
CA PRO A 77 -22.89 7.09 -2.12
C PRO A 77 -23.16 6.19 -0.91
N ALA A 78 -24.05 5.19 -1.04
CA ALA A 78 -24.37 4.25 0.04
C ALA A 78 -23.20 3.30 0.35
N LYS A 79 -22.26 3.11 -0.59
CA LYS A 79 -21.08 2.25 -0.44
C LYS A 79 -19.83 3.02 -0.08
N ARG A 80 -19.96 4.30 0.32
CA ARG A 80 -18.82 5.17 0.63
C ARG A 80 -17.94 4.61 1.74
N GLU A 81 -18.54 4.06 2.80
CA GLU A 81 -17.80 3.42 3.89
C GLU A 81 -16.95 2.26 3.38
N ARG A 82 -17.58 1.35 2.61
CA ARG A 82 -16.86 0.20 2.04
C ARG A 82 -15.74 0.64 1.10
N PHE A 83 -15.98 1.64 0.27
CA PHE A 83 -14.95 2.25 -0.57
C PHE A 83 -13.76 2.76 0.26
N ASN A 84 -14.03 3.48 1.36
CA ASN A 84 -12.98 3.99 2.23
C ASN A 84 -12.16 2.85 2.85
N THR A 85 -12.81 1.80 3.35
CA THR A 85 -12.11 0.61 3.89
C THR A 85 -11.17 -0.02 2.85
N VAL A 86 -11.67 -0.26 1.65
CA VAL A 86 -10.89 -0.88 0.56
C VAL A 86 -9.67 -0.05 0.21
N ILE A 87 -9.85 1.26 0.02
CA ILE A 87 -8.75 2.14 -0.34
C ILE A 87 -7.75 2.28 0.81
N TYR A 88 -8.24 2.41 2.04
CA TYR A 88 -7.41 2.47 3.24
C TYR A 88 -6.50 1.24 3.36
N ASN A 89 -7.07 0.04 3.22
CA ASN A 89 -6.33 -1.21 3.33
C ASN A 89 -5.19 -1.28 2.30
N VAL A 90 -5.45 -0.86 1.06
CA VAL A 90 -4.41 -0.85 0.00
C VAL A 90 -3.32 0.20 0.27
N LEU A 91 -3.67 1.36 0.81
CA LEU A 91 -2.69 2.38 1.18
C LEU A 91 -1.82 1.94 2.36
N GLU A 92 -2.41 1.24 3.34
CA GLU A 92 -1.68 0.66 4.46
C GLU A 92 -0.71 -0.42 3.97
N VAL A 93 -1.11 -1.28 3.04
CA VAL A 93 -0.18 -2.22 2.37
C VAL A 93 0.99 -1.48 1.73
N TYR A 94 0.73 -0.38 1.01
CA TYR A 94 1.81 0.39 0.37
C TYR A 94 2.73 1.05 1.39
N ARG A 95 2.22 1.49 2.54
CA ARG A 95 3.07 1.96 3.65
C ARG A 95 4.00 0.85 4.11
N PHE A 96 3.47 -0.35 4.37
CA PHE A 96 4.30 -1.49 4.80
C PHE A 96 5.38 -1.83 3.78
N VAL A 97 4.98 -2.01 2.52
CA VAL A 97 5.87 -2.39 1.43
C VAL A 97 6.96 -1.35 1.21
N THR A 98 6.63 -0.05 1.26
CA THR A 98 7.65 1.00 1.08
C THR A 98 8.68 1.01 2.20
N VAL A 99 8.29 0.79 3.46
CA VAL A 99 9.24 0.67 4.56
C VAL A 99 10.14 -0.57 4.38
N LEU A 100 9.55 -1.73 4.06
CA LEU A 100 10.29 -2.98 3.90
C LEU A 100 11.21 -3.00 2.67
N LEU A 101 10.88 -2.24 1.62
CA LEU A 101 11.73 -2.08 0.44
C LEU A 101 12.92 -1.14 0.67
N GLY A 102 12.92 -0.32 1.72
CA GLY A 102 13.98 0.66 1.98
C GLY A 102 15.41 0.11 1.89
N PRO A 103 15.72 -1.04 2.53
CA PRO A 103 17.03 -1.67 2.45
C PRO A 103 17.42 -2.21 1.07
N PHE A 104 16.42 -2.56 0.23
CA PHE A 104 16.64 -3.20 -1.09
C PHE A 104 16.65 -2.18 -2.24
N MET A 105 15.87 -1.11 -2.11
CA MET A 105 15.75 -0.04 -3.11
C MET A 105 15.83 1.33 -2.43
N PRO A 106 17.04 1.79 -2.05
CA PRO A 106 17.23 3.10 -1.45
C PRO A 106 16.63 4.22 -2.34
N GLY A 107 16.00 5.21 -1.71
CA GLY A 107 15.35 6.33 -2.40
C GLY A 107 14.02 6.01 -3.09
N PHE A 108 13.63 4.73 -3.24
CA PHE A 108 12.29 4.38 -3.72
C PHE A 108 11.19 4.85 -2.75
N PRO A 109 11.26 4.59 -1.43
CA PRO A 109 10.19 4.97 -0.50
C PRO A 109 9.93 6.49 -0.48
N GLU A 110 10.99 7.31 -0.53
CA GLU A 110 10.93 8.77 -0.57
C GLU A 110 10.19 9.31 -1.80
N ARG A 111 10.18 8.56 -2.92
CA ARG A 111 9.41 8.90 -4.12
C ARG A 111 7.93 8.49 -4.00
N VAL A 112 7.60 7.55 -3.11
CA VAL A 112 6.24 7.03 -2.91
C VAL A 112 5.50 7.79 -1.82
N TRP A 113 6.13 8.09 -0.68
CA TRP A 113 5.48 8.74 0.46
C TRP A 113 4.78 10.08 0.14
N PRO A 114 5.33 10.96 -0.72
CA PRO A 114 4.62 12.16 -1.17
C PRO A 114 3.33 11.85 -1.93
N GLN A 115 3.30 10.75 -2.69
CA GLN A 115 2.12 10.31 -3.43
C GLN A 115 1.04 9.74 -2.49
N LEU A 116 1.46 9.14 -1.38
CA LEU A 116 0.56 8.64 -0.34
C LEU A 116 0.11 9.74 0.64
N GLY A 117 0.67 10.95 0.57
CA GLY A 117 0.37 12.04 1.50
C GLY A 117 0.97 11.86 2.90
N ILE A 118 2.07 11.09 3.02
CA ILE A 118 2.73 10.78 4.29
C ILE A 118 4.21 11.18 4.32
N ALA A 119 4.67 12.04 3.40
CA ALA A 119 6.07 12.47 3.35
C ALA A 119 6.52 13.17 4.64
N ASP A 120 5.67 14.00 5.23
CA ASP A 120 5.97 14.76 6.45
C ASP A 120 5.68 13.96 7.75
N ARG A 121 5.67 12.62 7.66
CA ARG A 121 5.32 11.70 8.76
C ARG A 121 6.41 10.65 9.00
N PRO A 122 7.62 11.07 9.45
CA PRO A 122 8.75 10.17 9.64
C PRO A 122 8.47 9.03 10.62
N GLU A 123 7.53 9.20 11.55
CA GLU A 123 7.10 8.16 12.48
C GLU A 123 6.48 6.93 11.79
N LEU A 124 6.01 7.09 10.55
CA LEU A 124 5.41 6.02 9.73
C LEU A 124 6.41 5.32 8.81
N HIS A 125 7.66 5.77 8.76
CA HIS A 125 8.68 5.33 7.80
C HIS A 125 9.64 4.31 8.40
N THR A 126 9.37 3.82 9.60
CA THR A 126 10.28 2.94 10.36
C THR A 126 9.78 1.51 10.43
N PHE A 127 10.68 0.54 10.55
CA PHE A 127 10.30 -0.86 10.76
C PHE A 127 9.42 -1.05 12.01
N ALA A 128 9.72 -0.33 13.09
CA ALA A 128 8.93 -0.34 14.32
C ALA A 128 7.50 0.23 14.15
N SER A 129 7.26 0.98 13.07
CA SER A 129 5.93 1.50 12.73
C SER A 129 5.05 0.47 11.99
N LEU A 130 5.55 -0.73 11.68
CA LEU A 130 4.83 -1.76 10.91
C LEU A 130 3.81 -2.53 11.74
N THR A 131 2.92 -1.77 12.38
CA THR A 131 1.67 -2.25 12.99
C THR A 131 0.52 -1.86 12.08
N TRP A 132 -0.42 -2.76 11.84
CA TRP A 132 -1.56 -2.47 10.97
C TRP A 132 -2.42 -1.35 11.55
N GLY A 133 -3.00 -0.53 10.66
CA GLY A 133 -3.94 0.52 11.03
C GLY A 133 -3.30 1.86 11.40
N LYS A 134 -2.03 2.09 11.04
CA LYS A 134 -1.33 3.37 11.30
C LYS A 134 -1.39 4.35 10.13
N PHE A 135 -1.93 3.97 8.97
CA PHE A 135 -2.17 4.93 7.90
C PHE A 135 -3.11 6.04 8.39
N PRO A 136 -2.74 7.31 8.26
CA PRO A 136 -3.57 8.40 8.75
C PRO A 136 -4.83 8.57 7.88
N PRO A 137 -6.05 8.51 8.44
CA PRO A 137 -7.25 8.84 7.69
C PRO A 137 -7.26 10.33 7.32
N GLY A 138 -7.94 10.66 6.23
CA GLY A 138 -8.11 12.04 5.76
C GLY A 138 -6.90 12.64 5.04
N VAL A 139 -5.82 11.88 4.84
CA VAL A 139 -4.71 12.36 4.00
C VAL A 139 -5.11 12.42 2.53
N LYS A 140 -4.56 13.43 1.86
CA LYS A 140 -4.75 13.59 0.42
C LYS A 140 -3.69 12.79 -0.32
N VAL A 141 -4.16 11.77 -1.02
CA VAL A 141 -3.36 10.96 -1.93
C VAL A 141 -3.29 11.67 -3.29
N GLN A 142 -2.11 11.67 -3.89
CA GLN A 142 -1.85 12.34 -5.17
C GLN A 142 -1.01 11.45 -6.07
N ARG A 143 -1.31 11.45 -7.37
CA ARG A 143 -0.50 10.75 -8.35
C ARG A 143 0.73 11.58 -8.69
N GLY A 144 1.90 10.97 -8.50
CA GLY A 144 3.17 11.53 -8.93
C GLY A 144 3.59 11.02 -10.31
N ALA A 145 4.85 11.33 -10.65
CA ALA A 145 5.52 10.74 -11.81
C ALA A 145 5.53 9.21 -11.71
N PRO A 146 5.52 8.49 -12.86
CA PRO A 146 5.68 7.04 -12.88
C PRO A 146 6.91 6.61 -12.06
N LEU A 147 6.70 5.71 -11.09
CA LEU A 147 7.78 5.23 -10.22
C LEU A 147 8.82 4.41 -11.01
N PHE A 148 8.33 3.62 -11.97
CA PHE A 148 9.12 2.82 -12.89
C PHE A 148 8.74 3.19 -14.32
N PRO A 149 9.42 4.19 -14.93
CA PRO A 149 9.24 4.48 -16.35
C PRO A 149 9.63 3.26 -17.19
N ARG A 150 8.93 3.04 -18.30
CA ARG A 150 9.30 1.98 -19.25
C ARG A 150 10.68 2.28 -19.82
N ILE A 151 11.53 1.26 -19.89
CA ILE A 151 12.79 1.37 -20.63
C ILE A 151 12.44 1.44 -22.11
N GLU A 152 12.73 2.57 -22.75
CA GLU A 152 12.66 2.69 -24.20
C GLU A 152 13.89 1.99 -24.79
N VAL A 153 13.67 0.86 -25.44
CA VAL A 153 14.72 0.26 -26.27
C VAL A 153 14.69 1.04 -27.58
N GLY A 154 15.74 1.83 -27.83
CA GLY A 154 15.88 2.60 -29.07
C GLY A 154 15.70 1.71 -30.30
N LYS A 155 15.04 2.24 -31.33
CA LYS A 155 14.94 1.59 -32.64
C LYS A 155 16.30 1.50 -33.31
#